data_AF-A0A1C5SGM7-F1
#
_entry.id   AF-A0A1C5SGM7-F1
#
_cell.length_a   1.000
_cell.length_b   1.000
_cell.length_c   1.000
_cell.angle_alpha   90.00
_cell.angle_beta   90.00
_cell.angle_gamma   90.00
#
_symmetry.space_group_name_H-M   'P 1'
#
loop_
_entity.id
_entity.type
_entity.pdbx_description
1 polymer ?
#
loop_
_entity_poly.entity_id
_entity_poly.type
_entity_poly.pdbx_seq_one_letter_code
_entity_poly.pdbx_strand_id
1 'polypeptide(L)'
;METGIHGIQRSSIYYCDPMRSGQKGALEQAHTMLRMVLPKGTSFEFLTQWDVNLIVNHINSTPRESLGGKTPYEAALETLGEDILKAFQLKLIAPDEVNLTPKMIRFNR
;
A
#
# COMPACT_ATOMS: atom_id res chain seq x y z
N MET A 1 4.77 -7.35 21.87
CA MET A 1 4.87 -8.08 20.60
C MET A 1 3.84 -9.21 20.65
N GLU A 2 3.23 -9.57 19.54
CA GLU A 2 2.23 -10.64 19.52
C GLU A 2 2.92 -11.98 19.82
N THR A 3 2.36 -12.70 20.79
CA THR A 3 2.80 -14.03 21.18
C THR A 3 1.61 -14.96 21.05
N GLY A 4 1.78 -16.10 20.36
CA GLY A 4 0.74 -17.10 20.20
C GLY A 4 0.38 -17.80 21.50
N ILE A 5 -0.67 -18.61 21.47
CA ILE A 5 -1.16 -19.41 22.62
C ILE A 5 -0.10 -20.34 23.23
N HIS A 6 0.96 -20.66 22.47
CA HIS A 6 2.07 -21.51 22.90
C HIS A 6 3.31 -20.71 23.35
N GLY A 7 3.20 -19.40 23.56
CA GLY A 7 4.35 -18.58 23.96
C GLY A 7 5.33 -18.26 22.83
N ILE A 8 5.05 -18.67 21.58
CA ILE A 8 5.88 -18.40 20.41
C ILE A 8 5.64 -16.97 19.95
N GLN A 9 6.71 -16.17 19.85
CA GLN A 9 6.65 -14.82 19.30
C GLN A 9 6.31 -14.86 17.80
N ARG A 10 5.26 -14.14 17.40
CA ARG A 10 4.73 -14.13 16.03
C ARG A 10 5.17 -12.91 15.21
N SER A 11 5.75 -11.91 15.85
CA SER A 11 6.22 -10.69 15.19
C SER A 11 7.53 -10.21 15.79
N SER A 12 8.43 -9.72 14.94
CA SER A 12 9.70 -9.11 15.33
C SER A 12 9.68 -7.62 15.00
N ILE A 13 10.37 -6.81 15.80
CA ILE A 13 10.51 -5.37 15.56
C ILE A 13 11.90 -5.10 15.01
N TYR A 14 11.96 -4.35 13.91
CA TYR A 14 13.19 -3.94 13.25
C TYR A 14 13.23 -2.41 13.16
N TYR A 15 14.42 -1.83 13.37
CA TYR A 15 14.66 -0.40 13.23
C TYR A 15 15.65 -0.15 12.10
N CYS A 16 15.55 1.03 11.50
CA CYS A 16 16.59 1.50 10.58
C CYS A 16 17.80 1.99 11.39
N ASP A 17 18.98 1.83 10.82
CA ASP A 17 20.22 2.34 11.39
C ASP A 17 20.20 3.88 11.46
N PRO A 18 20.79 4.48 12.51
CA PRO A 18 20.93 5.93 12.60
C PRO A 18 21.60 6.51 11.35
N MET A 19 21.09 7.63 10.86
CA MET A 19 21.60 8.34 9.67
C MET A 19 21.57 7.52 8.35
N ARG A 20 20.79 6.43 8.28
CA ARG A 20 20.63 5.62 7.06
C ARG A 20 19.21 5.76 6.48
N SER A 21 18.84 6.98 6.07
CA SER A 21 17.51 7.29 5.52
C SER A 21 17.12 6.40 4.32
N GLY A 22 18.09 5.99 3.49
CA GLY A 22 17.86 5.12 2.34
C GLY A 22 17.25 3.74 2.67
N GLN A 23 17.32 3.26 3.92
CA GLN A 23 16.65 2.02 4.34
C GLN A 23 15.12 2.11 4.31
N LYS A 24 14.55 3.31 4.09
CA LYS A 24 13.11 3.55 3.94
C LYS A 24 12.68 3.95 2.53
N GLY A 25 13.56 3.89 1.53
CA GLY A 25 13.26 4.43 0.20
C GLY A 25 11.97 3.87 -0.43
N ALA A 26 11.68 2.58 -0.26
CA ALA A 26 10.44 1.98 -0.77
C ALA A 26 9.17 2.55 -0.09
N LEU A 27 9.24 2.86 1.20
CA LEU A 27 8.13 3.48 1.94
C LEU A 27 7.93 4.94 1.51
N GLU A 28 9.01 5.67 1.26
CA GLU A 28 8.96 7.06 0.78
C GLU A 28 8.30 7.15 -0.60
N GLN A 29 8.58 6.20 -1.49
CA GLN A 29 7.90 6.10 -2.78
C GLN A 29 6.41 5.80 -2.63
N ALA A 30 6.03 4.83 -1.78
CA ALA A 30 4.63 4.53 -1.51
C ALA A 30 3.88 5.74 -0.92
N HIS A 31 4.50 6.48 0.01
CA HIS A 31 3.94 7.73 0.54
C HIS A 31 3.80 8.81 -0.51
N THR A 32 4.73 8.89 -1.47
CA THR A 32 4.66 9.85 -2.58
C THR A 32 3.45 9.56 -3.46
N MET A 33 3.22 8.30 -3.82
CA MET A 33 2.04 7.89 -4.60
C MET A 33 0.73 8.16 -3.84
N LEU A 34 0.70 7.91 -2.52
CA LEU A 34 -0.44 8.26 -1.68
C LEU A 34 -0.70 9.78 -1.71
N ARG A 35 0.35 10.60 -1.68
CA ARG A 35 0.27 12.08 -1.74
C ARG A 35 -0.17 12.62 -3.11
N MET A 36 0.02 11.86 -4.19
CA MET A 36 -0.53 12.24 -5.50
C MET A 36 -2.06 12.18 -5.49
N VAL A 37 -2.63 11.22 -4.77
CA VAL A 37 -4.08 11.06 -4.59
C VAL A 37 -4.63 11.94 -3.46
N LEU A 38 -3.90 12.05 -2.36
CA LEU A 38 -4.26 12.82 -1.18
C LEU A 38 -3.24 13.95 -0.97
N PRO A 39 -3.33 15.06 -1.73
CA PRO A 39 -2.41 16.18 -1.60
C PRO A 39 -2.35 16.72 -0.17
N LYS A 40 -1.26 17.42 0.15
CA LYS A 40 -1.11 18.08 1.45
C LYS A 40 -2.30 19.02 1.71
N GLY A 41 -2.88 18.93 2.91
CA GLY A 41 -4.07 19.70 3.30
C GLY A 41 -5.40 18.99 3.03
N THR A 42 -5.37 17.79 2.42
CA THR A 42 -6.54 16.92 2.33
C THR A 42 -6.95 16.43 3.72
N SER A 43 -8.24 16.58 4.09
CA SER A 43 -8.76 16.04 5.34
C SER A 43 -8.97 14.53 5.21
N PHE A 44 -8.56 13.78 6.23
CA PHE A 44 -8.80 12.33 6.30
C PHE A 44 -10.04 11.98 7.13
N GLU A 45 -10.72 12.97 7.70
CA GLU A 45 -11.88 12.79 8.59
C GLU A 45 -13.02 11.98 7.94
N PHE A 46 -13.21 12.16 6.64
CA PHE A 46 -14.30 11.54 5.88
C PHE A 46 -13.85 10.36 5.01
N LEU A 47 -12.59 9.93 5.11
CA LEU A 47 -12.14 8.75 4.38
C LEU A 47 -12.69 7.50 5.05
N THR A 48 -13.45 6.72 4.27
CA THR A 48 -13.92 5.40 4.69
C THR A 48 -12.85 4.33 4.43
N GLN A 49 -13.01 3.15 5.02
CA GLN A 49 -12.17 2.01 4.68
C GLN A 49 -12.23 1.67 3.18
N TRP A 50 -13.39 1.86 2.53
CA TRP A 50 -13.56 1.65 1.09
C TRP A 50 -12.72 2.62 0.26
N ASP A 51 -12.70 3.89 0.66
CA ASP A 51 -11.86 4.91 0.01
C ASP A 51 -10.38 4.53 0.12
N VAL A 52 -9.92 4.16 1.31
CA VAL A 52 -8.52 3.75 1.53
C VAL A 52 -8.18 2.49 0.73
N ASN A 53 -9.05 1.48 0.73
CA ASN A 53 -8.85 0.27 -0.06
C ASN A 53 -8.78 0.55 -1.56
N LEU A 54 -9.63 1.45 -2.07
CA LEU A 54 -9.59 1.88 -3.45
C LEU A 54 -8.22 2.51 -3.78
N ILE A 55 -7.78 3.48 -2.98
CA ILE A 55 -6.47 4.13 -3.15
C ILE A 55 -5.34 3.11 -3.17
N VAL A 56 -5.32 2.20 -2.20
CA VAL A 56 -4.29 1.17 -2.05
C VAL A 56 -4.29 0.21 -3.24
N ASN A 57 -5.47 -0.18 -3.75
CA ASN A 57 -5.57 -1.05 -4.92
C ASN A 57 -5.00 -0.39 -6.18
N HIS A 58 -5.25 0.91 -6.41
CA HIS A 58 -4.63 1.65 -7.52
C HIS A 58 -3.10 1.77 -7.36
N ILE A 59 -2.61 2.09 -6.16
CA ILE A 59 -1.16 2.17 -5.89
C ILE A 59 -0.48 0.81 -6.09
N ASN A 60 -1.09 -0.26 -5.58
CA ASN A 60 -0.53 -1.61 -5.66
C ASN A 60 -0.69 -2.26 -7.04
N SER A 61 -1.49 -1.67 -7.94
CA SER A 61 -1.61 -2.07 -9.35
C SER A 61 -0.72 -1.25 -10.27
N THR A 62 0.14 -0.39 -9.71
CA THR A 62 1.10 0.38 -10.50
C THR A 62 2.43 -0.38 -10.61
N PRO A 63 2.95 -0.61 -11.82
CA PRO A 63 4.25 -1.26 -12.04
C PRO A 63 5.40 -0.55 -11.31
N ARG A 64 6.37 -1.32 -10.79
CA ARG A 64 7.59 -0.78 -10.16
C ARG A 64 8.83 -1.31 -10.83
N GLU A 65 9.77 -0.42 -11.14
CA GLU A 65 11.09 -0.81 -11.67
C GLU A 65 11.84 -1.73 -10.69
N SER A 66 11.74 -1.47 -9.39
CA SER A 66 12.34 -2.30 -8.34
C SER A 66 11.78 -3.74 -8.27
N LEU A 67 10.65 -4.00 -8.93
CA LEU A 67 10.03 -5.32 -9.07
C LEU A 67 10.16 -5.86 -10.50
N GLY A 68 11.08 -5.33 -11.30
CA GLY A 68 11.27 -5.75 -12.70
C GLY A 68 10.07 -5.44 -13.60
N GLY A 69 9.32 -4.38 -13.29
CA GLY A 69 8.11 -4.01 -14.04
C GLY A 69 6.83 -4.69 -13.57
N LYS A 70 6.90 -5.60 -12.58
CA LYS A 70 5.70 -6.13 -11.93
C LYS A 70 5.06 -5.10 -11.00
N THR A 71 3.77 -5.27 -10.76
CA THR A 71 3.02 -4.53 -9.74
C THR A 71 3.25 -5.16 -8.35
N PRO A 72 3.13 -4.38 -7.26
CA PRO A 72 3.11 -4.92 -5.91
C PRO A 72 2.05 -6.00 -5.69
N TYR A 73 0.88 -5.89 -6.35
CA TYR A 73 -0.17 -6.89 -6.28
C TYR A 73 0.30 -8.23 -6.85
N GLU A 74 0.92 -8.24 -8.03
CA GLU A 74 1.44 -9.47 -8.65
C GLU A 74 2.53 -10.12 -7.81
N ALA A 75 3.48 -9.33 -7.29
CA ALA A 75 4.52 -9.84 -6.40
C ALA A 75 3.94 -10.44 -5.11
N ALA A 76 2.91 -9.81 -4.55
CA ALA A 76 2.21 -10.32 -3.38
C ALA A 76 1.40 -11.59 -3.71
N LEU A 77 0.78 -11.67 -4.88
CA LEU A 77 0.02 -12.84 -5.34
C LEU A 77 0.93 -14.07 -5.46
N GLU A 78 2.12 -13.91 -6.03
CA GLU A 78 3.13 -14.96 -6.14
C GLU A 78 3.60 -15.48 -4.77
N THR A 79 3.65 -14.60 -3.77
CA THR A 79 4.22 -14.93 -2.45
C THR A 79 3.17 -15.44 -1.45
N LEU A 80 1.98 -14.85 -1.45
CA LEU A 80 0.95 -15.07 -0.43
C LEU A 80 -0.24 -15.89 -0.94
N GLY A 81 -0.44 -15.94 -2.26
CA GLY A 81 -1.60 -16.59 -2.87
C GLY A 81 -2.87 -15.75 -2.85
N GLU A 82 -3.83 -16.18 -3.67
CA GLU A 82 -5.04 -15.41 -3.97
C GLU A 82 -5.99 -15.26 -2.77
N ASP A 83 -6.14 -16.32 -1.96
CA ASP A 83 -7.07 -16.32 -0.82
C ASP A 83 -6.68 -15.29 0.24
N ILE A 84 -5.37 -15.12 0.49
CA ILE A 84 -4.85 -14.13 1.43
C ILE A 84 -5.11 -12.71 0.89
N LEU A 85 -4.85 -12.45 -0.40
CA LEU A 85 -5.11 -11.14 -0.98
C LEU A 85 -6.60 -10.79 -0.96
N LYS A 86 -7.48 -11.77 -1.24
CA LYS A 86 -8.94 -11.61 -1.10
C LYS A 86 -9.34 -11.28 0.33
N ALA A 87 -8.77 -11.96 1.33
CA ALA A 87 -9.03 -11.68 2.74
C ALA A 87 -8.60 -10.26 3.14
N PHE A 88 -7.52 -9.74 2.55
CA PHE A 88 -7.09 -8.34 2.69
C PHE A 88 -7.87 -7.35 1.82
N GLN A 89 -8.87 -7.82 1.06
CA GLN A 89 -9.69 -7.00 0.15
C GLN A 89 -8.87 -6.29 -0.93
N LEU A 90 -7.71 -6.86 -1.27
CA LEU A 90 -6.85 -6.35 -2.33
C LEU A 90 -7.36 -6.82 -3.68
N LYS A 91 -7.31 -5.92 -4.66
CA LYS A 91 -7.72 -6.20 -6.04
C LYS A 91 -6.72 -5.61 -7.01
N LEU A 92 -6.43 -6.36 -8.08
CA LEU A 92 -5.70 -5.83 -9.22
C LEU A 92 -6.62 -4.92 -10.03
N ILE A 93 -6.12 -3.74 -10.37
CA ILE A 93 -6.76 -2.79 -11.28
C ILE A 93 -6.09 -2.92 -12.65
N ALA A 94 -6.88 -2.93 -13.72
CA ALA A 94 -6.32 -3.00 -15.06
C ALA A 94 -5.43 -1.77 -15.35
N PRO A 95 -4.31 -1.91 -16.10
CA PRO A 95 -3.35 -0.82 -16.28
C PRO A 95 -3.95 0.48 -16.83
N ASP A 96 -4.95 0.39 -17.70
CA ASP A 96 -5.68 1.51 -18.30
C ASP A 96 -6.68 2.18 -17.33
N GLU A 97 -7.06 1.49 -16.25
CA GLU A 97 -7.96 2.00 -15.21
C GLU A 97 -7.20 2.56 -14.00
N VAL A 98 -5.88 2.39 -13.91
CA VAL A 98 -5.08 2.91 -12.81
C VAL A 98 -5.11 4.44 -12.80
N ASN A 99 -5.58 5.03 -11.68
CA ASN A 99 -5.64 6.47 -11.48
C ASN A 99 -4.97 6.84 -10.16
N LEU A 100 -3.97 7.73 -10.21
CA LEU A 100 -3.26 8.24 -9.03
C LEU A 100 -3.46 9.75 -8.84
N THR A 101 -4.51 10.31 -9.43
CA THR A 101 -4.80 11.74 -9.33
C THR A 101 -5.77 12.05 -8.19
N PRO A 102 -5.83 13.30 -7.69
CA PRO A 102 -6.76 13.68 -6.64
C PRO A 102 -8.24 13.50 -7.00
N LYS A 103 -8.57 13.45 -8.30
CA LYS A 103 -9.96 13.29 -8.78
C LYS A 103 -10.56 11.91 -8.45
N MET A 104 -9.71 10.95 -8.10
CA MET A 104 -10.14 9.59 -7.75
C MET A 104 -11.04 9.57 -6.51
N ILE A 105 -10.78 10.46 -5.55
CA ILE A 105 -11.56 10.60 -4.34
C ILE A 105 -12.33 11.92 -4.45
N ARG A 106 -13.66 11.86 -4.56
CA ARG A 106 -14.48 13.06 -4.46
C ARG A 106 -14.56 13.48 -2.99
N PHE A 107 -13.72 14.43 -2.59
CA PHE A 107 -14.01 15.21 -1.40
C PHE A 107 -15.19 16.12 -1.76
N ASN A 108 -16.39 15.78 -1.28
CA ASN A 108 -17.46 16.75 -1.22
C ASN A 108 -16.97 17.92 -0.36
N ARG A 109 -16.71 19.06 -0.99
CA ARG A 109 -16.69 20.37 -0.35
C ARG A 109 -17.81 21.19 -0.95
#